data_AF-A0A6P0Z1K1-F1
#
_entry.id   AF-A0A6P0Z1K1-F1
#
_cell.length_a   1.000
_cell.length_b   1.000
_cell.length_c   1.000
_cell.angle_alpha   90.00
_cell.angle_beta   90.00
_cell.angle_gamma   90.00
#
_symmetry.space_group_name_H-M   'P 1'
#
loop_
_entity.id
_entity.type
_entity.pdbx_description
1 polymer ?
#
loop_
_entity_poly.entity_id
_entity_poly.type
_entity_poly.pdbx_seq_one_letter_code
_entity_poly.pdbx_strand_id
1 'polypeptide(L)'
;MMLPPKFLDAYLFLSASSSLYAGMPERSVALMSKGLESLSPQVPPRSYYIWRYKGIDELLFLGEANSARKSFENAAKWASTYADIESQQVAARSIQTAEFISLNPNSRLAQVSAWSMVLENAVDERTRNLAINRIEKLGGNIIVTPEGRLRIQLQPEN
;
A
#
# COMPACT_ATOMS: atom_id res chain seq x y z
N MET A 1 15.07 -10.56 22.00
CA MET A 1 15.00 -9.12 21.68
C MET A 1 13.81 -8.92 20.74
N MET A 2 12.72 -8.37 21.25
CA MET A 2 11.43 -8.26 20.55
C MET A 2 11.43 -6.97 19.75
N LEU A 3 11.37 -7.07 18.41
CA LEU A 3 11.28 -5.89 17.53
C LEU A 3 9.93 -5.18 17.75
N PRO A 4 9.90 -3.84 17.87
CA PRO A 4 8.69 -3.12 18.24
C PRO A 4 7.69 -3.01 17.06
N PRO A 5 6.37 -2.94 17.34
CA PRO A 5 5.30 -2.87 16.33
C PRO A 5 5.38 -1.69 15.35
N LYS A 6 6.20 -0.68 15.66
CA LYS A 6 6.45 0.49 14.80
C LYS A 6 7.24 0.20 13.52
N PHE A 7 7.74 -1.03 13.35
CA PHE A 7 8.42 -1.43 12.11
C PHE A 7 7.46 -1.71 10.93
N LEU A 8 6.15 -1.85 11.19
CA LEU A 8 5.13 -1.96 10.14
C LEU A 8 4.81 -0.62 9.47
N ASP A 9 4.91 0.50 10.20
CA ASP A 9 4.67 1.84 9.65
C ASP A 9 5.77 2.25 8.66
N ALA A 10 6.99 1.75 8.82
CA ALA A 10 8.08 1.99 7.88
C ALA A 10 7.88 1.28 6.53
N TYR A 11 7.12 0.19 6.47
CA TYR A 11 6.78 -0.48 5.20
C TYR A 11 5.64 0.22 4.45
N LEU A 12 4.87 1.10 5.11
CA LEU A 12 3.97 2.04 4.45
C LEU A 12 4.74 3.16 3.71
N PHE A 13 6.00 3.43 4.09
CA PHE A 13 6.79 4.53 3.53
C PHE A 13 7.45 4.26 2.17
N LEU A 14 7.47 3.01 1.69
CA LEU A 14 8.17 2.64 0.46
C LEU A 14 7.32 1.69 -0.40
N SER A 15 6.05 2.04 -0.59
CA SER A 15 5.42 1.64 -1.83
C SER A 15 6.20 2.29 -3.00
N ALA A 16 6.42 1.54 -4.08
CA ALA A 16 7.05 2.11 -5.27
C ALA A 16 6.20 3.23 -5.88
N SER A 17 4.89 3.30 -5.61
CA SER A 17 4.04 4.38 -6.08
C SER A 17 4.31 5.72 -5.39
N SER A 18 4.66 5.74 -4.10
CA SER A 18 4.99 6.98 -3.39
C SER A 18 6.45 7.41 -3.54
N SER A 19 7.38 6.45 -3.59
CA SER A 19 8.82 6.71 -3.58
C SER A 19 9.47 6.71 -4.98
N LEU A 20 9.11 5.77 -5.85
CA LEU A 20 9.79 5.55 -7.14
C LEU A 20 9.03 6.13 -8.34
N TYR A 21 7.69 6.14 -8.28
CA TYR A 21 6.82 6.54 -9.40
C TYR A 21 6.02 7.82 -9.12
N ALA A 22 6.38 8.58 -8.08
CA ALA A 22 5.87 9.93 -7.83
C ALA A 22 4.34 10.03 -7.97
N GLY A 23 3.65 9.17 -7.23
CA GLY A 23 2.18 9.10 -7.17
C GLY A 23 1.51 8.32 -8.30
N MET A 24 2.20 7.49 -9.09
CA MET A 24 1.58 6.68 -10.15
C MET A 24 1.36 5.20 -9.75
N PRO A 25 0.36 4.87 -8.92
CA PRO A 25 0.10 3.50 -8.47
C PRO A 25 -0.27 2.55 -9.62
N GLU A 26 -0.98 3.02 -10.65
CA GLU A 26 -1.35 2.19 -11.81
C GLU A 26 -0.11 1.69 -12.55
N ARG A 27 0.89 2.56 -12.75
CA ARG A 27 2.15 2.22 -13.41
C ARG A 27 3.00 1.28 -12.56
N SER A 28 3.03 1.53 -11.25
CA SER A 28 3.70 0.67 -10.27
C SER A 28 3.17 -0.76 -10.32
N VAL A 29 1.84 -0.93 -10.22
CA VAL A 29 1.17 -2.24 -10.28
C VAL A 29 1.39 -2.92 -11.63
N ALA A 30 1.33 -2.19 -12.74
CA ALA A 30 1.57 -2.74 -14.07
C ALA A 30 3.01 -3.30 -14.22
N LEU A 31 4.01 -2.57 -13.73
CA LEU A 31 5.40 -3.01 -13.77
C LEU A 31 5.66 -4.21 -12.85
N MET A 32 5.09 -4.20 -11.64
CA MET A 32 5.17 -5.36 -10.74
C MET A 32 4.51 -6.59 -11.36
N SER A 33 3.34 -6.43 -11.98
CA SER A 33 2.63 -7.52 -12.65
C SER A 33 3.46 -8.12 -13.78
N LYS A 34 4.01 -7.28 -14.66
CA LYS A 34 4.90 -7.72 -15.75
C LYS A 34 6.15 -8.40 -15.22
N GLY A 35 6.74 -7.89 -14.14
CA GLY A 35 7.88 -8.53 -13.49
C GLY A 35 7.51 -9.94 -13.02
N LEU A 36 6.42 -10.06 -12.27
CA LEU A 36 5.94 -11.31 -11.67
C LEU A 36 5.67 -12.43 -12.69
N GLU A 37 5.34 -12.12 -13.95
CA GLU A 37 5.20 -13.11 -15.04
C GLU A 37 6.50 -13.88 -15.31
N SER A 38 7.66 -13.27 -15.03
CA SER A 38 8.98 -13.86 -15.26
C SER A 38 9.65 -14.40 -14.00
N LEU A 39 9.02 -14.24 -12.83
CA LEU A 39 9.58 -14.62 -11.54
C LEU A 39 8.98 -15.93 -11.03
N SER A 40 9.69 -16.53 -10.08
CA SER A 40 9.21 -17.68 -9.33
C SER A 40 9.31 -17.43 -7.82
N PRO A 41 8.64 -18.24 -6.98
CA PRO A 41 8.68 -18.05 -5.53
C PRO A 41 10.09 -17.99 -4.92
N GLN A 42 11.05 -18.70 -5.52
CA GLN A 42 12.43 -18.79 -5.02
C GLN A 42 13.46 -18.01 -5.87
N VAL A 43 13.05 -17.45 -7.02
CA VAL A 43 13.95 -16.75 -7.94
C VAL A 43 13.34 -15.43 -8.43
N PRO A 44 13.95 -14.27 -8.11
CA PRO A 44 15.04 -14.09 -7.15
C PRO A 44 14.58 -14.40 -5.71
N PRO A 45 15.52 -14.61 -4.77
CA PRO A 45 15.18 -14.74 -3.36
C PRO A 45 14.33 -13.58 -2.88
N ARG A 46 13.35 -13.88 -2.01
CA ARG A 46 12.43 -12.92 -1.41
C ARG A 46 11.50 -12.20 -2.40
N SER A 47 11.25 -12.78 -3.57
CA SER A 47 10.31 -12.25 -4.58
C SER A 47 8.87 -12.09 -4.05
N TYR A 48 8.51 -12.75 -2.94
CA TYR A 48 7.23 -12.55 -2.24
C TYR A 48 6.98 -11.09 -1.79
N TYR A 49 8.01 -10.27 -1.62
CA TYR A 49 7.82 -8.84 -1.32
C TYR A 49 7.18 -8.07 -2.48
N ILE A 50 7.42 -8.48 -3.73
CA ILE A 50 6.83 -7.82 -4.90
C ILE A 50 5.30 -7.97 -4.86
N TRP A 51 4.80 -9.16 -4.51
CA TRP A 51 3.38 -9.37 -4.29
C TRP A 51 2.81 -8.51 -3.14
N ARG A 52 3.55 -8.35 -2.04
CA ARG A 52 3.11 -7.48 -0.93
C ARG A 52 3.03 -6.02 -1.36
N TYR A 53 4.05 -5.51 -2.05
CA TYR A 53 4.05 -4.13 -2.51
C TYR A 53 2.94 -3.89 -3.53
N LYS A 54 2.72 -4.82 -4.46
CA LYS A 54 1.60 -4.78 -5.39
C LYS A 54 0.25 -4.72 -4.66
N GLY A 55 0.06 -5.57 -3.64
CA GLY A 55 -1.17 -5.58 -2.85
C GLY A 55 -1.40 -4.31 -2.05
N ILE A 56 -0.35 -3.69 -1.53
CA ILE A 56 -0.42 -2.38 -0.87
C ILE A 56 -0.86 -1.30 -1.86
N ASP A 57 -0.27 -1.26 -3.05
CA ASP A 57 -0.62 -0.27 -4.06
C ASP A 57 -2.06 -0.42 -4.55
N GLU A 58 -2.47 -1.66 -4.81
CA GLU A 58 -3.84 -2.01 -5.16
C GLU A 58 -4.84 -1.57 -4.09
N LEU A 59 -4.55 -1.85 -2.81
CA LEU A 59 -5.47 -1.54 -1.73
C LEU A 59 -5.55 -0.04 -1.42
N LEU A 60 -4.40 0.58 -1.19
CA LEU A 60 -4.33 1.92 -0.58
C LEU A 60 -4.42 3.04 -1.60
N PHE A 61 -3.94 2.81 -2.82
CA PHE A 61 -3.85 3.87 -3.82
C PHE A 61 -4.83 3.67 -4.99
N LEU A 62 -5.21 2.42 -5.29
CA LEU A 62 -6.20 2.11 -6.33
C LEU A 62 -7.60 1.76 -5.79
N GLY A 63 -7.73 1.37 -4.51
CA GLY A 63 -9.01 0.91 -3.95
C GLY A 63 -9.46 -0.46 -4.48
N GLU A 64 -8.53 -1.24 -5.03
CA GLU A 64 -8.76 -2.52 -5.69
C GLU A 64 -8.65 -3.69 -4.69
N ALA A 65 -9.55 -3.74 -3.73
CA ALA A 65 -9.56 -4.71 -2.62
C ALA A 65 -9.38 -6.17 -3.05
N ASN A 66 -10.13 -6.60 -4.07
CA ASN A 66 -10.09 -7.98 -4.54
C ASN A 66 -8.73 -8.33 -5.17
N SER A 67 -8.13 -7.38 -5.87
CA SER A 67 -6.80 -7.53 -6.46
C SER A 67 -5.74 -7.56 -5.35
N ALA A 68 -5.84 -6.65 -4.39
CA ALA A 68 -4.97 -6.61 -3.23
C ALA A 68 -5.01 -7.92 -2.43
N ARG A 69 -6.21 -8.45 -2.17
CA ARG A 69 -6.39 -9.74 -1.49
C ARG A 69 -5.61 -10.86 -2.19
N LYS A 70 -5.79 -11.00 -3.51
CA LYS A 70 -5.06 -11.99 -4.33
C LYS A 70 -3.55 -11.78 -4.28
N SER A 71 -3.10 -10.53 -4.29
CA SER A 71 -1.68 -10.20 -4.16
C SER A 71 -1.13 -10.63 -2.80
N PHE A 72 -1.85 -10.40 -1.70
CA PHE A 72 -1.45 -10.86 -0.36
C PHE A 72 -1.51 -12.39 -0.21
N GLU A 73 -2.51 -13.06 -0.80
CA GLU A 73 -2.56 -14.54 -0.85
C GLU A 73 -1.34 -15.11 -1.58
N ASN A 74 -0.96 -14.54 -2.72
CA ASN A 74 0.22 -14.97 -3.47
C ASN A 74 1.52 -14.65 -2.71
N ALA A 75 1.60 -13.51 -2.03
CA ALA A 75 2.72 -13.20 -1.15
C ALA A 75 2.87 -14.26 -0.05
N ALA A 76 1.76 -14.65 0.59
CA ALA A 76 1.76 -15.69 1.60
C ALA A 76 2.25 -17.02 1.03
N LYS A 77 1.68 -17.43 -0.11
CA LYS A 77 2.06 -18.65 -0.83
C LYS A 77 3.54 -18.69 -1.18
N TRP A 78 4.10 -17.59 -1.70
CA TRP A 78 5.50 -17.53 -2.10
C TRP A 78 6.44 -17.50 -0.89
N ALA A 79 6.09 -16.75 0.16
CA ALA A 79 6.89 -16.69 1.38
C ALA A 79 6.93 -18.04 2.11
N SER A 80 5.83 -18.81 2.11
CA SER A 80 5.77 -20.16 2.69
C SER A 80 6.70 -21.17 2.02
N THR A 81 7.29 -20.86 0.87
CA THR A 81 8.28 -21.74 0.21
C THR A 81 9.67 -21.71 0.85
N TYR A 82 9.91 -20.78 1.79
CA TYR A 82 11.17 -20.65 2.52
C TYR A 82 10.97 -21.09 3.97
N ALA A 83 11.96 -21.74 4.58
CA ALA A 83 11.87 -22.23 5.97
C ALA A 83 12.33 -21.22 7.03
N ASP A 84 12.85 -20.06 6.64
CA ASP A 84 13.38 -19.08 7.58
C ASP A 84 12.28 -18.35 8.36
N ILE A 85 12.63 -17.83 9.54
CA ILE A 85 11.66 -17.21 10.45
C ILE A 85 11.02 -15.95 9.82
N GLU A 86 11.80 -15.19 9.05
CA GLU A 86 11.33 -13.95 8.41
C GLU A 86 10.26 -14.27 7.36
N SER A 87 10.51 -15.23 6.47
CA SER A 87 9.55 -15.63 5.45
C SER A 87 8.25 -16.17 6.04
N GLN A 88 8.33 -16.97 7.11
CA GLN A 88 7.15 -17.53 7.77
C GLN A 88 6.30 -16.44 8.44
N GLN A 89 6.95 -15.44 9.04
CA GLN A 89 6.25 -14.26 9.55
C GLN A 89 5.59 -13.46 8.43
N VAL A 90 6.27 -13.29 7.30
CA VAL A 90 5.71 -12.60 6.13
C VAL A 90 4.51 -13.37 5.58
N ALA A 91 4.58 -14.70 5.54
CA ALA A 91 3.46 -15.53 5.11
C ALA A 91 2.24 -15.35 6.00
N ALA A 92 2.41 -15.48 7.31
CA ALA A 92 1.35 -15.32 8.31
C ALA A 92 0.70 -13.93 8.26
N ARG A 93 1.52 -12.86 8.17
CA ARG A 93 0.98 -11.49 8.08
C ARG A 93 0.22 -11.25 6.78
N SER A 94 0.71 -11.82 5.67
CA SER A 94 0.08 -11.63 4.37
C SER A 94 -1.27 -12.33 4.30
N ILE A 95 -1.40 -13.55 4.82
CA ILE A 95 -2.70 -14.24 4.84
C ILE A 95 -3.70 -13.54 5.77
N GLN A 96 -3.27 -13.08 6.96
CA GLN A 96 -4.10 -12.28 7.87
C GLN A 96 -4.61 -11.00 7.20
N THR A 97 -3.77 -10.37 6.38
CA THR A 97 -4.17 -9.17 5.63
C THR A 97 -5.19 -9.51 4.55
N ALA A 98 -5.01 -10.61 3.82
CA ALA A 98 -5.99 -11.07 2.83
C ALA A 98 -7.35 -11.39 3.46
N GLU A 99 -7.35 -12.06 4.62
CA GLU A 99 -8.55 -12.35 5.40
C GLU A 99 -9.25 -11.05 5.87
N PHE A 100 -8.49 -10.10 6.41
CA PHE A 100 -9.01 -8.80 6.81
C PHE A 100 -9.66 -8.05 5.65
N ILE A 101 -9.01 -8.00 4.48
CA ILE A 101 -9.57 -7.38 3.27
C ILE A 101 -10.85 -8.10 2.84
N SER A 102 -10.95 -9.42 3.01
CA SER A 102 -12.18 -10.15 2.67
C SER A 102 -13.36 -9.76 3.55
N LEU A 103 -13.10 -9.32 4.79
CA LEU A 103 -14.13 -8.88 5.74
C LEU A 103 -14.43 -7.38 5.59
N ASN A 104 -13.44 -6.59 5.19
CA ASN A 104 -13.55 -5.15 5.00
C ASN A 104 -12.81 -4.72 3.73
N PRO A 105 -13.43 -4.87 2.55
CA PRO A 105 -12.74 -4.73 1.28
C PRO A 105 -12.22 -3.31 1.06
N ASN A 106 -12.99 -2.28 1.42
CA ASN A 106 -12.65 -0.90 1.09
C ASN A 106 -12.64 -0.01 2.33
N SER A 107 -11.46 0.17 2.94
CA SER A 107 -11.28 1.22 3.95
C SER A 107 -10.95 2.54 3.29
N ARG A 108 -11.98 3.38 3.07
CA ARG A 108 -11.82 4.76 2.59
C ARG A 108 -10.87 5.56 3.48
N LEU A 109 -10.95 5.33 4.80
CA LEU A 109 -10.05 5.95 5.79
C LEU A 109 -8.57 5.57 5.56
N ALA A 110 -8.29 4.29 5.26
CA ALA A 110 -6.93 3.84 4.98
C ALA A 110 -6.37 4.48 3.71
N GLN A 111 -7.17 4.57 2.65
CA GLN A 111 -6.77 5.23 1.40
C GLN A 111 -6.51 6.73 1.61
N VAL A 112 -7.39 7.41 2.34
CA VAL A 112 -7.19 8.83 2.69
C VAL A 112 -5.90 9.01 3.49
N SER A 113 -5.64 8.18 4.48
CA SER A 113 -4.40 8.23 5.27
C SER A 113 -3.16 8.03 4.40
N ALA A 114 -3.19 7.06 3.46
CA ALA A 114 -2.09 6.81 2.53
C ALA A 114 -1.81 8.01 1.61
N TRP A 115 -2.84 8.60 1.01
CA TRP A 115 -2.68 9.80 0.19
C TRP A 115 -2.29 11.04 1.00
N SER A 116 -2.66 11.10 2.28
CA SER A 116 -2.21 12.17 3.20
C SER A 116 -0.70 12.13 3.38
N MET A 117 -0.13 10.94 3.58
CA MET A 117 1.32 10.78 3.68
C MET A 117 2.03 11.17 2.38
N VAL A 118 1.47 10.83 1.22
CA VAL A 118 2.01 11.27 -0.08
C VAL A 118 1.97 12.80 -0.20
N LEU A 119 0.88 13.43 0.24
CA LEU A 119 0.72 14.88 0.22
C LEU A 119 1.76 15.58 1.12
N GLU A 120 1.98 15.06 2.32
CA GLU A 120 2.96 15.60 3.29
C GLU A 120 4.39 15.48 2.80
N ASN A 121 4.72 14.43 2.04
CA ASN A 121 6.07 14.15 1.55
C ASN A 121 6.28 14.56 0.08
N ALA A 122 5.31 15.23 -0.55
CA ALA A 122 5.39 15.61 -1.96
C ALA A 122 6.47 16.67 -2.20
N VAL A 123 7.46 16.33 -3.04
CA VAL A 123 8.57 17.22 -3.43
C VAL A 123 8.18 18.15 -4.58
N ASP A 124 7.23 17.73 -5.43
CA ASP A 124 6.77 18.48 -6.61
C ASP A 124 5.26 18.75 -6.59
N GLU A 125 4.85 19.82 -7.28
CA GLU A 125 3.45 20.26 -7.33
C GLU A 125 2.53 19.24 -8.00
N ARG A 126 3.02 18.46 -8.97
CA ARG A 126 2.22 17.45 -9.66
C ARG A 126 1.84 16.32 -8.70
N THR A 127 2.79 15.82 -7.90
CA THR A 127 2.53 14.81 -6.87
C THR A 127 1.60 15.34 -5.78
N ARG A 128 1.78 16.61 -5.37
CA ARG A 128 0.87 17.30 -4.43
C ARG A 128 -0.56 17.35 -4.96
N ASN A 129 -0.77 17.87 -6.16
CA ASN A 129 -2.11 18.01 -6.77
C ASN A 129 -2.79 16.65 -6.99
N LEU A 130 -2.00 15.62 -7.32
CA LEU A 130 -2.51 14.27 -7.45
C LEU A 130 -3.03 13.72 -6.11
N ALA A 131 -2.26 13.87 -5.03
CA ALA A 131 -2.70 13.42 -3.70
C ALA A 131 -3.96 14.17 -3.24
N ILE A 132 -4.02 15.49 -3.46
CA ILE A 132 -5.20 16.33 -3.18
C ILE A 132 -6.43 15.76 -3.91
N ASN A 133 -6.33 15.57 -5.24
CA ASN A 133 -7.44 15.08 -6.04
C ASN A 133 -7.93 13.69 -5.60
N ARG A 134 -7.01 12.82 -5.18
CA ARG A 134 -7.35 11.47 -4.70
C ARG A 134 -8.06 11.53 -3.35
N ILE A 135 -7.59 12.36 -2.42
CA ILE A 135 -8.26 12.58 -1.12
C ILE A 135 -9.68 13.13 -1.31
N GLU A 136 -9.85 14.12 -2.20
CA GLU A 136 -11.16 14.72 -2.51
C GLU A 136 -12.13 13.72 -3.12
N LYS A 137 -11.67 12.87 -4.06
CA LYS A 137 -12.49 11.79 -4.65
C LYS A 137 -12.93 10.76 -3.62
N LEU A 138 -12.15 10.58 -2.55
CA LEU A 138 -12.49 9.72 -1.42
C LEU A 138 -13.38 10.45 -0.38
N GLY A 139 -13.87 11.65 -0.69
CA GLY A 139 -14.72 12.45 0.21
C GLY A 139 -13.95 13.12 1.35
N GLY A 140 -12.63 13.18 1.28
CA GLY A 140 -11.79 13.95 2.19
C GLY A 140 -11.71 15.41 1.75
N ASN A 141 -12.01 16.33 2.66
CA ASN A 141 -11.84 17.76 2.42
C ASN A 141 -10.49 18.21 2.95
N ILE A 142 -9.72 18.92 2.12
CA ILE A 142 -8.45 19.50 2.51
C ILE A 142 -8.68 20.95 2.92
N ILE A 143 -8.39 21.25 4.18
CA ILE A 143 -8.50 22.57 4.78
C ILE A 143 -7.08 23.07 5.01
N VAL A 144 -6.74 24.20 4.38
CA VAL A 144 -5.50 24.91 4.68
C VAL A 144 -5.75 25.72 5.94
N THR A 145 -5.02 25.42 7.01
CA THR A 145 -5.13 26.17 8.26
C THR A 145 -4.48 27.55 8.10
N PRO A 146 -4.84 28.53 8.96
CA PRO A 146 -4.24 29.88 8.92
C PRO A 146 -2.71 29.88 9.03
N GLU A 147 -2.14 28.83 9.64
CA GLU A 147 -0.69 28.62 9.80
C GLU A 147 -0.03 27.96 8.57
N GLY A 148 -0.79 27.77 7.48
CA GLY A 148 -0.32 27.16 6.24
C GLY A 148 -0.19 25.63 6.31
N ARG A 149 -0.76 24.96 7.32
CA ARG A 149 -0.77 23.49 7.42
C ARG A 149 -1.96 22.91 6.69
N LEU A 150 -1.80 21.71 6.14
CA LEU A 150 -2.90 20.97 5.52
C LEU A 150 -3.59 20.11 6.58
N ARG A 151 -4.91 20.24 6.71
CA ARG A 151 -5.74 19.40 7.58
C ARG A 151 -6.77 18.68 6.74
N ILE A 152 -6.84 17.35 6.87
CA ILE A 152 -7.78 16.53 6.12
C ILE A 152 -8.96 16.19 7.02
N GLN A 153 -10.17 16.45 6.54
CA GLN A 153 -11.41 16.11 7.22
C GLN A 153 -12.18 15.11 6.35
N LEU A 154 -12.33 13.88 6.85
CA LEU A 154 -13.17 12.87 6.21
C LEU A 154 -14.55 12.91 6.85
N GLN A 155 -15.61 13.05 6.04
CA GLN A 155 -16.97 12.91 6.56
C GLN A 155 -17.23 11.45 6.97
N PRO A 156 -18.07 11.19 7.99
CA PRO A 156 -18.54 9.84 8.29
C PRO A 156 -19.20 9.19 7.06
N GLU A 157 -19.20 7.87 6.98
CA GLU A 157 -20.04 7.17 5.99
C GLU A 157 -21.51 7.33 6.40
N ASN A 158 -22.37 7.75 5.46
CA ASN A 158 -23.82 7.86 5.64
C ASN A 158 -24.49 6.50 5.55
#